data_AF-A0A382GZ08-F1
#
_entry.id   AF-A0A382GZ08-F1
#
_cell.length_a   1.000
_cell.length_b   1.000
_cell.length_c   1.000
_cell.angle_alpha   90.00
_cell.angle_beta   90.00
_cell.angle_gamma   90.00
#
_symmetry.space_group_name_H-M   'P 1'
#
loop_
_entity.id
_entity.type
_entity.pdbx_description
1 polymer ?
#
loop_
_entity_poly.entity_id
_entity_poly.type
_entity_poly.pdbx_seq_one_letter_code
_entity_poly.pdbx_strand_id
1 'polypeptide(L)'
;MSLANVPANLNQSVEIVIQAFSGNEHIRCLTPYLKDISLYRNQLSEEQKSRLRNLAFQFDQLVSHRAMDDRPESIGLDQTHDN
;
A
#
# COMPACT_ATOMS: atom_id res chain seq x y z
N MET A 1 5.09 19.14 -16.79
CA MET A 1 4.74 17.79 -16.28
C MET A 1 5.84 17.39 -15.30
N SER A 2 5.60 17.51 -13.99
CA SER A 2 6.63 17.19 -12.98
C SER A 2 6.69 15.68 -12.80
N LEU A 3 7.83 15.04 -13.11
CA LEU A 3 8.09 13.66 -12.71
C LEU A 3 8.01 13.64 -11.17
N ALA A 4 7.00 12.97 -10.61
CA ALA A 4 7.01 12.66 -9.19
C ALA A 4 8.33 11.93 -8.91
N ASN A 5 9.20 12.54 -8.09
CA ASN A 5 10.52 12.02 -7.79
C ASN A 5 10.34 10.61 -7.24
N VAL A 6 10.76 9.60 -7.99
CA VAL A 6 10.68 8.20 -7.57
C VAL A 6 11.48 8.10 -6.28
N PRO A 7 10.97 7.47 -5.21
CA PRO A 7 11.77 7.25 -4.03
C PRO A 7 12.98 6.47 -4.50
N ALA A 8 14.18 6.91 -4.15
CA ALA A 8 15.43 6.24 -4.53
C ALA A 8 15.48 4.77 -4.10
N ASN A 9 14.46 4.30 -3.37
CA ASN A 9 14.41 3.01 -2.74
C ASN A 9 13.11 2.24 -2.96
N LEU A 10 12.39 2.46 -4.07
CA LEU A 10 11.20 1.67 -4.41
C LEU A 10 11.49 0.15 -4.39
N ASN A 11 12.68 -0.25 -4.85
CA ASN A 11 13.14 -1.65 -4.79
C ASN A 11 13.23 -2.18 -3.35
N GLN A 12 13.77 -1.41 -2.41
CA GLN A 12 13.80 -1.82 -1.00
C GLN A 12 12.41 -1.84 -0.39
N SER A 13 11.51 -0.92 -0.78
CA SER A 13 10.12 -0.95 -0.34
C SER A 13 9.44 -2.28 -0.73
N VAL A 14 9.70 -2.76 -1.96
CA VAL A 14 9.22 -4.08 -2.42
C VAL A 14 9.80 -5.22 -1.60
N GLU A 15 11.13 -5.25 -1.42
CA GLU A 15 11.78 -6.34 -0.66
C GLU A 15 11.33 -6.38 0.80
N ILE A 16 11.18 -5.22 1.44
CA ILE A 16 10.68 -5.10 2.82
C ILE A 16 9.29 -5.72 2.94
N VAL A 17 8.38 -5.38 2.02
CA VAL A 17 7.03 -5.95 2.02
C VAL A 17 7.11 -7.47 1.81
N ILE A 18 7.88 -7.94 0.84
CA ILE A 18 8.01 -9.38 0.59
C ILE A 18 8.56 -10.12 1.82
N GLN A 19 9.59 -9.60 2.46
CA GLN A 19 10.19 -10.20 3.65
C GLN A 19 9.23 -10.25 4.84
N ALA A 20 8.46 -9.19 5.06
CA ALA A 20 7.47 -9.15 6.14
C ALA A 20 6.37 -10.21 5.96
N PHE A 21 5.87 -10.38 4.74
CA PHE A 21 4.88 -11.43 4.43
C PHE A 21 5.48 -12.84 4.34
N SER A 22 6.80 -12.96 4.26
CA SER A 22 7.53 -14.26 4.31
C SER A 22 7.82 -14.73 5.74
N GLY A 23 7.31 -14.03 6.76
CA GLY A 23 7.49 -14.41 8.17
C GLY A 23 8.64 -13.70 8.88
N ASN A 24 9.24 -12.65 8.30
CA ASN A 24 10.21 -11.84 9.01
C ASN A 24 9.51 -10.82 9.92
N GLU A 25 9.48 -11.12 11.21
CA GLU A 25 8.75 -10.38 12.25
C GLU A 25 9.36 -9.02 12.66
N HIS A 26 10.52 -8.65 12.10
CA HIS A 26 11.26 -7.46 12.54
C HIS A 26 10.70 -6.12 12.01
N ILE A 27 9.70 -6.15 11.13
CA ILE A 27 9.19 -4.94 10.46
C ILE A 27 7.89 -4.48 11.10
N ARG A 28 7.99 -3.47 11.98
CA ARG A 28 6.84 -2.93 12.73
C ARG A 28 5.86 -2.13 11.90
N CYS A 29 6.31 -1.47 10.83
CA CYS A 29 5.48 -0.54 10.05
C CYS A 29 5.67 -0.74 8.54
N LEU A 30 4.67 -1.31 7.88
CA LEU A 30 4.68 -1.53 6.43
C LEU A 30 4.07 -0.37 5.65
N THR A 31 3.28 0.47 6.30
CA THR A 31 2.54 1.59 5.69
C THR A 31 3.38 2.48 4.76
N PRO A 32 4.61 2.94 5.10
CA PRO A 32 5.39 3.76 4.17
C PRO A 32 5.76 3.00 2.90
N TYR A 33 6.15 1.74 3.02
CA TYR A 33 6.56 0.90 1.88
C TYR A 33 5.37 0.53 0.99
N LEU A 34 4.21 0.24 1.59
CA LEU A 34 2.97 -0.01 0.86
C LEU A 34 2.49 1.23 0.10
N LYS A 35 2.65 2.42 0.69
CA LYS A 35 2.34 3.70 0.04
C LYS A 35 3.22 3.93 -1.18
N ASP A 36 4.52 3.70 -1.07
CA ASP A 36 5.46 3.83 -2.19
C ASP A 36 5.11 2.86 -3.33
N ILE A 37 4.88 1.56 -3.01
CA ILE A 37 4.49 0.55 -3.99
C ILE A 37 3.19 0.95 -4.71
N SER A 38 2.22 1.49 -3.97
CA SER A 38 0.93 1.91 -4.54
C SER A 38 1.06 3.13 -5.44
N LEU A 39 1.84 4.15 -5.01
CA LEU A 39 2.01 5.41 -5.73
C LEU A 39 2.86 5.24 -7.00
N TYR A 40 3.90 4.42 -6.94
CA TYR A 40 4.87 4.20 -8.02
C TYR A 40 4.71 2.85 -8.71
N ARG A 41 3.55 2.21 -8.56
CA ARG A 41 3.23 0.91 -9.13
C ARG A 41 3.60 0.75 -10.61
N ASN A 42 3.36 1.79 -11.41
CA ASN A 42 3.63 1.78 -12.85
C ASN A 42 5.12 1.67 -13.19
N GLN A 43 5.99 1.99 -12.24
CA GLN A 43 7.44 1.95 -12.38
C GLN A 43 8.06 0.65 -11.84
N LEU A 44 7.26 -0.24 -11.24
CA LEU A 44 7.71 -1.57 -10.83
C LEU A 44 7.97 -2.46 -12.04
N SER A 45 9.01 -3.29 -11.97
CA SER A 45 9.26 -4.30 -12.99
C SER A 45 8.18 -5.39 -12.97
N GLU A 46 8.00 -6.09 -14.09
CA GLU A 46 7.03 -7.20 -14.17
C GLU A 46 7.38 -8.34 -13.20
N GLU A 47 8.67 -8.55 -12.92
CA GLU A 47 9.13 -9.49 -11.90
C GLU A 47 8.67 -9.09 -10.49
N GLN A 48 8.83 -7.82 -10.12
CA GLN A 48 8.39 -7.30 -8.82
C GLN A 48 6.86 -7.39 -8.68
N LYS A 49 6.12 -7.04 -9.73
CA LYS A 49 4.66 -7.20 -9.76
C LYS A 49 4.25 -8.66 -9.62
N SER A 50 4.94 -9.58 -10.27
CA SER A 50 4.69 -11.02 -10.15
C SER A 50 4.93 -11.51 -8.71
N ARG A 51 6.05 -11.13 -8.09
CA ARG A 51 6.34 -11.49 -6.70
C ARG A 51 5.31 -10.92 -5.72
N LEU A 52 4.87 -9.67 -5.92
CA LEU A 52 3.82 -9.06 -5.10
C LEU A 52 2.45 -9.72 -5.33
N ARG A 53 2.12 -10.15 -6.55
CA ARG A 53 0.89 -10.92 -6.84
C ARG A 53 0.84 -12.25 -6.09
N ASN A 54 2.00 -12.92 -5.93
CA ASN A 54 2.08 -14.13 -5.10
C ASN A 54 1.73 -13.87 -3.61
N LEU A 55 1.82 -12.60 -3.17
CA LEU A 55 1.41 -12.14 -1.84
C LEU A 55 -0.01 -11.53 -1.85
N ALA A 56 -0.81 -11.86 -2.86
CA ALA A 56 -2.16 -11.35 -3.09
C ALA A 56 -2.28 -9.83 -3.36
N PHE A 57 -1.19 -9.14 -3.73
CA PHE A 57 -1.31 -7.76 -4.21
C PHE A 57 -1.96 -7.74 -5.58
N GLN A 58 -3.09 -7.04 -5.67
CA GLN A 58 -3.78 -6.81 -6.92
C GLN A 58 -3.39 -5.46 -7.50
N PHE A 59 -3.01 -5.52 -8.76
CA PHE A 59 -2.63 -4.37 -9.55
C PHE A 59 -3.74 -4.05 -10.55
N ASP A 60 -4.41 -5.05 -11.13
CA ASP A 60 -5.29 -4.83 -12.29
C ASP A 60 -6.58 -4.04 -12.00
N GLN A 61 -6.87 -3.75 -10.74
CA GLN A 61 -7.96 -2.87 -10.34
C GLN A 61 -7.45 -1.43 -10.20
N LEU A 62 -8.15 -0.47 -10.82
CA LEU A 62 -8.05 0.93 -10.39
C LEU A 62 -8.28 0.89 -8.88
N VAL A 63 -7.45 1.57 -8.08
CA VAL A 63 -7.78 1.80 -6.67
C VAL A 63 -9.08 2.57 -6.71
N SER A 64 -10.21 1.85 -6.64
CA SER A 64 -11.53 2.46 -6.62
C SER A 64 -11.42 3.48 -5.52
N HIS A 65 -11.69 4.74 -5.85
CA HIS A 65 -11.88 5.79 -4.87
C HIS A 65 -12.74 5.14 -3.79
N ARG A 66 -12.12 4.81 -2.65
CA ARG A 66 -12.81 4.14 -1.56
C ARG A 66 -13.80 5.19 -1.09
N ALA A 67 -15.01 5.13 -1.65
CA ALA A 67 -16.13 5.89 -1.17
C ALA A 67 -16.19 5.57 0.32
N MET A 68 -16.14 6.61 1.14
CA MET A 68 -16.07 6.52 2.59
C MET A 68 -17.27 5.76 3.19
N ASP A 69 -18.27 5.41 2.37
CA ASP A 69 -19.55 4.82 2.76
C ASP A 69 -19.50 3.36 3.24
N ASP A 70 -18.56 2.54 2.79
CA ASP A 70 -18.67 1.08 2.99
C ASP A 70 -17.77 0.50 4.10
N ARG A 71 -17.45 1.30 5.14
CA ARG A 71 -16.84 0.77 6.37
C ARG A 71 -17.90 0.68 7.47
N PRO A 72 -18.34 -0.53 7.87
CA PRO A 72 -19.18 -0.69 9.07
C PRO A 72 -18.46 -0.20 10.34
N GLU A 73 -17.13 -0.09 10.31
CA GLU A 73 -16.28 0.46 11.38
C GLU A 73 -16.36 2.00 11.50
N SER A 74 -16.94 2.70 10.51
CA SER A 74 -17.12 4.17 10.55
C SER A 74 -18.38 4.60 11.28
N ILE A 75 -19.27 3.66 11.62
CA ILE A 75 -20.49 3.94 12.38
C ILE A 75 -20.09 4.14 13.84
N GLY A 76 -20.07 5.39 14.30
CA GLY A 76 -19.88 5.73 15.72
C GLY A 76 -18.72 6.68 16.07
N LEU A 77 -17.96 7.16 15.08
CA LEU A 77 -16.88 8.14 15.32
C LEU A 77 -17.35 9.62 15.28
N ASP A 78 -18.62 9.87 14.94
CA ASP A 78 -19.23 11.20 14.96
C ASP A 78 -20.24 11.32 16.10
N GLN A 79 -19.77 11.11 17.32
CA GLN A 79 -20.50 11.54 18.53
C GLN A 79 -19.69 12.65 19.20
N THR A 80 -19.69 13.83 18.59
CA THR A 80 -19.37 15.05 19.31
C THR A 80 -20.51 15.31 20.29
N HIS A 81 -20.36 14.87 21.53
CA HIS A 81 -21.15 15.38 22.63
C HIS A 81 -20.67 16.80 22.92
N ASP A 82 -21.34 17.78 22.32
CA ASP A 82 -21.28 19.16 22.80
C ASP A 82 -21.98 19.18 24.16
N ASN A 83 -21.21 19.40 25.23
CA ASN A 83 -21.70 19.71 26.57
C ASN A 83 -21.96 21.21 26.71
#